data_AF-A0A1Y3TIA4-F1
#
_entry.id   AF-A0A1Y3TIA4-F1
#
_cell.length_a   1.000
_cell.length_b   1.000
_cell.length_c   1.000
_cell.angle_alpha   90.00
_cell.angle_beta   90.00
_cell.angle_gamma   90.00
#
_symmetry.space_group_name_H-M   'P 1'
#
loop_
_entity.id
_entity.type
_entity.pdbx_description
1 polymer ?
#
loop_
_entity_poly.entity_id
_entity_poly.type
_entity_poly.pdbx_seq_one_letter_code
_entity_poly.pdbx_strand_id
1 'polypeptide(L)'
;MCQEVYIMKINMTQWIQDTISSPVKKAMPILSFPGVQITGHTVEEMVRDGHLQAECMKAVADRFDTGAAFSLMDLSVEAEAFGSPVHYSEDEVPTVTAALVHEEDEAEALKVPEVGAGRTGECVKGIREVTEMITDRPVLAGIIGPFSLAGRILDMTEIMILCYEEPEMVETVLGKGSAASQISRGCGRWRSRSAPARPHLSEGTLPPGCMPWTLISRRNHAC
;
A
#
# COMPACT_ATOMS: atom_id res chain seq x y z
N MET A 1 -28.51 -7.19 24.35
CA MET A 1 -28.86 -6.60 23.04
C MET A 1 -27.56 -6.17 22.37
N CYS A 2 -26.87 -7.10 21.72
CA CYS A 2 -25.77 -6.76 20.81
C CYS A 2 -26.41 -6.61 19.43
N GLN A 3 -26.51 -5.38 18.94
CA GLN A 3 -26.92 -5.13 17.56
C GLN A 3 -25.78 -5.60 16.67
N GLU A 4 -26.03 -6.61 15.84
CA GLU A 4 -25.20 -6.92 14.68
C GLU A 4 -25.14 -5.67 13.82
N VAL A 5 -23.98 -5.01 13.78
CA VAL A 5 -23.72 -3.88 12.89
C VAL A 5 -23.79 -4.42 11.47
N TYR A 6 -24.90 -4.13 10.78
CA TYR A 6 -25.13 -4.53 9.40
C TYR A 6 -24.22 -3.69 8.49
N ILE A 7 -22.97 -4.12 8.33
CA ILE A 7 -22.02 -3.47 7.41
C ILE A 7 -22.56 -3.63 5.99
N MET A 8 -23.06 -2.53 5.41
CA MET A 8 -23.44 -2.48 4.00
C MET A 8 -22.22 -2.82 3.13
N LYS A 9 -22.17 -4.06 2.65
CA LYS A 9 -21.09 -4.55 1.81
C LYS A 9 -21.28 -4.05 0.38
N ILE A 10 -20.38 -3.16 -0.06
CA ILE A 10 -20.31 -2.70 -1.45
C ILE A 10 -19.98 -3.89 -2.37
N ASN A 11 -20.80 -4.11 -3.41
CA ASN A 11 -20.50 -5.10 -4.44
C ASN A 11 -19.42 -4.55 -5.37
N MET A 12 -18.17 -4.93 -5.13
CA MET A 12 -17.01 -4.44 -5.89
C MET A 12 -17.09 -4.76 -7.39
N THR A 13 -17.70 -5.88 -7.79
CA THR A 13 -17.84 -6.20 -9.22
C THR A 13 -18.79 -5.22 -9.89
N GLN A 14 -19.95 -4.96 -9.25
CA GLN A 14 -20.93 -4.01 -9.76
C GLN A 14 -20.35 -2.59 -9.77
N TRP A 15 -19.72 -2.15 -8.68
CA TRP A 15 -19.09 -0.83 -8.60
C TRP A 15 -18.03 -0.61 -9.68
N ILE A 16 -17.20 -1.63 -10.00
CA ILE A 16 -16.24 -1.55 -11.11
C ILE A 16 -16.98 -1.37 -12.45
N GLN A 17 -18.02 -2.16 -12.71
CA GLN A 17 -18.79 -2.05 -13.96
C GLN A 17 -19.44 -0.67 -14.09
N ASP A 18 -20.10 -0.21 -13.03
CA ASP A 18 -20.77 1.10 -12.98
C ASP A 18 -19.77 2.25 -13.20
N THR A 19 -18.59 2.15 -12.57
CA THR A 19 -17.51 3.14 -12.74
C THR A 19 -17.00 3.17 -14.18
N ILE A 20 -16.83 2.00 -14.81
CA ILE A 20 -16.37 1.89 -16.20
C ILE A 20 -17.46 2.38 -17.18
N SER A 21 -18.72 2.05 -16.95
CA SER A 21 -19.84 2.43 -17.82
C SER A 21 -20.29 3.88 -17.63
N SER A 22 -19.98 4.51 -16.50
CA SER A 22 -20.41 5.88 -16.22
C SER A 22 -19.92 6.86 -17.29
N PRO A 23 -20.81 7.66 -17.92
CA PRO A 23 -20.41 8.65 -18.93
C PRO A 23 -19.59 9.80 -18.33
N VAL A 24 -19.76 10.06 -17.03
CA VAL A 24 -18.98 11.04 -16.27
C VAL A 24 -18.14 10.31 -15.22
N LYS A 25 -16.81 10.50 -15.25
CA LYS A 25 -15.90 9.84 -14.32
C LYS A 25 -15.78 10.64 -13.03
N LYS A 26 -16.00 9.97 -11.89
CA LYS A 26 -15.75 10.55 -10.58
C LYS A 26 -14.26 10.45 -10.25
N ALA A 27 -13.67 11.54 -9.80
CA ALA A 27 -12.24 11.58 -9.47
C ALA A 27 -11.93 10.66 -8.28
N MET A 28 -10.78 9.99 -8.34
CA MET A 28 -10.27 9.13 -7.28
C MET A 28 -8.83 9.54 -6.93
N PRO A 29 -8.63 10.75 -6.39
CA PRO A 29 -7.30 11.22 -6.01
C PRO A 29 -6.78 10.44 -4.80
N ILE A 30 -5.48 10.16 -4.77
CA ILE A 30 -4.79 9.67 -3.58
C ILE A 30 -4.49 10.90 -2.71
N LEU A 31 -5.24 11.06 -1.63
CA LEU A 31 -5.16 12.22 -0.73
C LEU A 31 -4.74 11.77 0.67
N SER A 32 -3.49 11.32 0.80
CA SER A 32 -3.01 10.71 2.05
C SER A 32 -2.76 11.76 3.14
N PHE A 33 -1.83 12.68 2.90
CA PHE A 33 -1.37 13.65 3.89
C PHE A 33 -2.27 14.87 4.14
N PRO A 34 -3.19 15.28 3.24
CA PRO A 34 -4.17 16.31 3.59
C PRO A 34 -5.00 15.96 4.83
N GLY A 35 -5.13 14.66 5.18
CA GLY A 35 -5.82 14.20 6.38
C GLY A 35 -5.26 14.81 7.67
N VAL A 36 -3.92 14.85 7.83
CA VAL A 36 -3.28 15.38 9.05
C VAL A 36 -3.53 16.88 9.22
N GLN A 37 -3.63 17.62 8.11
CA GLN A 37 -3.98 19.04 8.14
C GLN A 37 -5.45 19.28 8.53
N ILE A 38 -6.34 18.31 8.27
CA ILE A 38 -7.76 18.41 8.61
C ILE A 38 -7.98 18.02 10.07
N THR A 39 -7.27 17.01 10.58
CA THR A 39 -7.43 16.48 11.93
C THR A 39 -6.55 17.18 12.98
N GLY A 40 -5.49 17.88 12.54
CA GLY A 40 -4.58 18.61 13.43
C GLY A 40 -3.49 17.72 14.07
N HIS A 41 -3.25 16.53 13.53
CA HIS A 41 -2.18 15.63 13.94
C HIS A 41 -0.89 15.89 13.15
N THR A 42 0.23 15.38 13.65
CA THR A 42 1.48 15.34 12.87
C THR A 42 1.51 14.10 11.95
N VAL A 43 2.39 14.12 10.94
CA VAL A 43 2.65 12.94 10.10
C VAL A 43 3.18 11.79 10.93
N GLU A 44 4.11 12.05 11.86
CA GLU A 44 4.68 11.02 12.74
C GLU A 44 3.62 10.33 13.61
N GLU A 45 2.71 11.08 14.23
CA GLU A 45 1.60 10.52 15.01
C GLU A 45 0.72 9.61 14.15
N MET A 46 0.30 10.13 12.98
CA MET A 46 -0.60 9.43 12.06
C MET A 46 0.01 8.13 11.53
N VAL A 47 1.29 8.12 11.14
CA VAL A 47 1.89 6.89 10.58
C VAL A 47 2.10 5.79 11.62
N ARG A 48 2.10 6.12 12.91
CA ARG A 48 2.32 5.17 14.03
C ARG A 48 1.04 4.63 14.67
N ASP A 49 -0.13 5.20 14.39
CA ASP A 49 -1.41 4.73 14.97
C ASP A 49 -2.50 4.53 13.90
N GLY A 50 -2.95 3.28 13.74
CA GLY A 50 -4.00 2.93 12.79
C GLY A 50 -5.33 3.63 13.04
N HIS A 51 -5.65 3.99 14.28
CA HIS A 51 -6.86 4.76 14.59
C HIS A 51 -6.77 6.17 14.00
N LEU A 52 -5.64 6.85 14.22
CA LEU A 52 -5.40 8.18 13.63
C LEU A 52 -5.37 8.11 12.09
N GLN A 53 -4.86 7.01 11.51
CA GLN A 53 -4.99 6.77 10.08
C GLN A 53 -6.47 6.71 9.64
N ALA A 54 -7.31 5.97 10.37
CA ALA A 54 -8.74 5.86 10.06
C ALA A 54 -9.47 7.22 10.15
N GLU A 55 -9.19 8.00 11.20
CA GLU A 55 -9.74 9.34 11.36
C GLU A 55 -9.31 10.28 10.23
N CYS A 56 -8.03 10.26 9.86
CA CYS A 56 -7.52 11.05 8.74
C CYS A 56 -8.18 10.66 7.41
N MET A 57 -8.30 9.37 7.11
CA MET A 57 -8.98 8.88 5.91
C MET A 57 -10.47 9.29 5.88
N LYS A 58 -11.16 9.20 7.02
CA LYS A 58 -12.56 9.61 7.16
C LYS A 58 -12.72 11.11 6.93
N ALA A 59 -11.85 11.92 7.54
CA ALA A 59 -11.87 13.37 7.39
C ALA A 59 -11.69 13.82 5.93
N VAL A 60 -10.79 13.14 5.19
CA VAL A 60 -10.62 13.36 3.75
C VAL A 60 -11.88 12.96 2.97
N ALA A 61 -12.46 11.79 3.27
CA ALA A 61 -13.66 11.31 2.59
C ALA A 61 -14.89 12.19 2.82
N ASP A 62 -15.01 12.80 4.01
CA ASP A 62 -16.07 13.75 4.33
C ASP A 62 -15.91 15.09 3.62
N ARG A 63 -14.66 15.54 3.47
CA ARG A 63 -14.35 16.83 2.86
C ARG A 63 -14.46 16.79 1.34
N PHE A 64 -14.16 15.65 0.70
CA PHE A 64 -14.06 15.55 -0.75
C PHE A 64 -15.01 14.49 -1.34
N ASP A 65 -15.78 14.89 -2.36
CA ASP A 65 -16.66 13.99 -3.09
C ASP A 65 -15.89 13.14 -4.13
N THR A 66 -15.23 12.09 -3.65
CA THR A 66 -14.42 11.17 -4.45
C THR A 66 -15.16 9.88 -4.81
N GLY A 67 -14.68 9.17 -5.83
CA GLY A 67 -15.23 7.87 -6.24
C GLY A 67 -14.81 6.70 -5.34
N ALA A 68 -13.71 6.85 -4.60
CA ALA A 68 -13.18 5.89 -3.64
C ALA A 68 -12.40 6.64 -2.56
N ALA A 69 -12.27 6.03 -1.39
CA ALA A 69 -11.29 6.40 -0.39
C ALA A 69 -10.05 5.51 -0.54
N PHE A 70 -8.88 6.01 -0.16
CA PHE A 70 -7.62 5.28 -0.24
C PHE A 70 -7.01 5.09 1.13
N SER A 71 -6.41 3.92 1.37
CA SER A 71 -5.67 3.66 2.60
C SER A 71 -4.46 4.58 2.72
N LEU A 72 -4.10 4.93 3.95
CA LEU A 72 -2.85 5.58 4.26
C LEU A 72 -1.74 4.53 4.38
N MET A 73 -0.69 4.71 3.61
CA MET A 73 0.54 3.93 3.67
C MET A 73 1.65 4.76 3.03
N ASP A 74 2.79 4.88 3.70
CA ASP A 74 4.01 5.40 3.10
C ASP A 74 4.90 4.23 2.62
N LEU A 75 5.85 4.54 1.74
CA LEU A 75 6.63 3.52 1.06
C LEU A 75 7.68 2.84 1.95
N SER A 76 7.88 3.30 3.19
CA SER A 76 8.83 2.68 4.13
C SER A 76 8.19 1.59 4.99
N VAL A 77 6.86 1.49 5.05
CA VAL A 77 6.14 0.55 5.93
C VAL A 77 6.60 -0.90 5.74
N GLU A 78 6.63 -1.39 4.50
CA GLU A 78 7.07 -2.77 4.25
C GLU A 78 8.58 -2.92 4.46
N ALA A 79 9.41 -1.95 4.05
CA ALA A 79 10.86 -2.00 4.23
C ALA A 79 11.25 -2.05 5.72
N GLU A 80 10.57 -1.27 6.56
CA GLU A 80 10.75 -1.30 8.02
C GLU A 80 10.33 -2.64 8.62
N ALA A 81 9.28 -3.27 8.09
CA ALA A 81 8.88 -4.61 8.53
C ALA A 81 9.96 -5.67 8.19
N PHE A 82 10.74 -5.46 7.12
CA PHE A 82 11.94 -6.26 6.83
C PHE A 82 13.12 -5.92 7.75
N GLY A 83 13.10 -4.78 8.43
CA GLY A 83 14.14 -4.32 9.36
C GLY A 83 14.94 -3.11 8.87
N SER A 84 14.58 -2.49 7.73
CA SER A 84 15.29 -1.32 7.22
C SER A 84 15.22 -0.15 8.21
N PRO A 85 16.31 0.62 8.40
CA PRO A 85 16.30 1.78 9.28
C PRO A 85 15.45 2.90 8.68
N VAL A 86 14.55 3.46 9.50
CA VAL A 86 13.62 4.52 9.09
C VAL A 86 13.81 5.76 9.95
N HIS A 87 13.93 6.91 9.28
CA HIS A 87 13.88 8.21 9.91
C HIS A 87 12.44 8.75 9.89
N TYR A 88 12.03 9.33 11.02
CA TYR A 88 10.72 9.91 11.23
C TYR A 88 10.83 11.42 11.43
N SER A 89 9.82 12.13 10.95
CA SER A 89 9.69 13.59 11.04
C SER A 89 8.22 13.93 11.30
N GLU A 90 7.98 15.03 12.01
CA GLU A 90 6.62 15.49 12.32
C GLU A 90 5.85 15.92 11.06
N ASP A 91 6.54 16.46 10.05
CA ASP A 91 5.90 17.07 8.88
C ASP A 91 6.13 16.29 7.57
N GLU A 92 6.99 15.27 7.61
CA GLU A 92 7.40 14.51 6.43
C GLU A 92 7.16 13.02 6.59
N VAL A 93 7.00 12.35 5.44
CA VAL A 93 6.79 10.90 5.41
C VAL A 93 8.04 10.16 5.87
N PRO A 94 7.90 9.05 6.60
CA PRO A 94 9.06 8.28 7.03
C PRO A 94 9.90 7.82 5.83
N THR A 95 11.21 7.89 5.99
CA THR A 95 12.18 7.64 4.91
C THR A 95 13.19 6.59 5.35
N VAL A 96 13.44 5.60 4.48
CA VAL A 96 14.50 4.61 4.68
C VAL A 96 15.85 5.29 4.49
N THR A 97 16.75 5.17 5.48
CA THR A 97 17.99 5.96 5.51
C THR A 97 19.24 5.21 5.05
N ALA A 98 19.18 3.89 4.92
CA ALA A 98 20.30 3.07 4.49
C ALA A 98 19.81 1.75 3.90
N ALA A 99 20.64 1.13 3.08
CA ALA A 99 20.48 -0.27 2.70
C ALA A 99 20.44 -1.17 3.95
N LEU A 100 19.60 -2.19 3.88
CA LEU A 100 19.49 -3.26 4.86
C LEU A 100 20.35 -4.48 4.47
N VAL A 101 20.52 -4.70 3.17
CA VAL A 101 21.24 -5.83 2.58
C VAL A 101 22.37 -5.28 1.71
N HIS A 102 23.56 -5.81 1.91
CA HIS A 102 24.78 -5.41 1.22
C HIS A 102 25.45 -6.55 0.44
N GLU A 103 25.17 -7.81 0.82
CA GLU A 103 25.79 -8.99 0.21
C GLU A 103 24.74 -10.12 0.02
N GLU A 104 25.05 -11.08 -0.84
CA GLU A 104 24.14 -12.17 -1.23
C GLU A 104 23.70 -13.05 -0.03
N ASP A 105 24.63 -13.40 0.86
CA ASP A 105 24.33 -14.17 2.08
C ASP A 105 23.28 -13.48 2.97
N GLU A 106 23.30 -12.14 3.02
CA GLU A 106 22.31 -11.34 3.77
C GLU A 106 20.94 -11.37 3.08
N ALA A 107 20.92 -11.32 1.74
CA ALA A 107 19.70 -11.44 0.94
C ALA A 107 19.02 -12.81 1.12
N GLU A 108 19.82 -13.89 1.15
CA GLU A 108 19.32 -15.24 1.41
C GLU A 108 18.73 -15.37 2.82
N ALA A 109 19.47 -14.87 3.82
CA ALA A 109 19.08 -14.89 5.23
C ALA A 109 17.87 -13.99 5.54
N LEU A 110 17.59 -12.99 4.69
CA LEU A 110 16.48 -12.06 4.87
C LEU A 110 15.14 -12.82 4.96
N LYS A 111 14.42 -12.58 6.07
CA LYS A 111 13.14 -13.22 6.34
C LYS A 111 12.00 -12.36 5.82
N VAL A 112 11.04 -13.00 5.16
CA VAL A 112 9.80 -12.33 4.76
C VAL A 112 8.98 -12.07 6.04
N PRO A 113 8.60 -10.81 6.34
CA PRO A 113 7.83 -10.50 7.52
C PRO A 113 6.41 -11.08 7.45
N GLU A 114 5.87 -11.45 8.61
CA GLU A 114 4.45 -11.84 8.73
C GLU A 114 3.53 -10.63 8.57
N VAL A 115 2.26 -10.85 8.21
CA VAL A 115 1.29 -9.74 8.17
C VAL A 115 1.09 -9.19 9.57
N GLY A 116 1.15 -7.86 9.67
CA GLY A 116 1.01 -7.16 10.93
C GLY A 116 2.33 -6.92 11.64
N ALA A 117 3.46 -7.39 11.10
CA ALA A 117 4.79 -7.06 11.61
C ALA A 117 5.06 -5.55 11.47
N GLY A 118 5.62 -4.95 12.52
CA GLY A 118 5.91 -3.51 12.55
C GLY A 118 4.67 -2.66 12.27
N ARG A 119 4.85 -1.56 11.50
CA ARG A 119 3.75 -0.65 11.16
C ARG A 119 2.72 -1.24 10.19
N THR A 120 2.97 -2.39 9.56
CA THR A 120 1.94 -3.04 8.74
C THR A 120 0.71 -3.42 9.58
N GLY A 121 0.88 -3.67 10.88
CA GLY A 121 -0.22 -3.91 11.82
C GLY A 121 -1.12 -2.70 12.01
N GLU A 122 -0.52 -1.51 12.12
CA GLU A 122 -1.25 -0.24 12.24
C GLU A 122 -1.99 0.10 10.94
N CYS A 123 -1.38 -0.13 9.77
CA CYS A 123 -2.07 0.02 8.49
C CYS A 123 -3.29 -0.91 8.39
N VAL A 124 -3.15 -2.19 8.80
CA VAL A 124 -4.27 -3.14 8.80
C VAL A 124 -5.37 -2.72 9.78
N LYS A 125 -5.00 -2.25 10.97
CA LYS A 125 -5.93 -1.71 11.98
C LYS A 125 -6.71 -0.52 11.41
N GLY A 126 -6.02 0.45 10.81
CA GLY A 126 -6.66 1.65 10.25
C GLY A 126 -7.56 1.36 9.06
N ILE A 127 -7.15 0.45 8.16
CA ILE A 127 -8.00 -0.01 7.05
C ILE A 127 -9.27 -0.69 7.56
N ARG A 128 -9.15 -1.52 8.61
CA ARG A 128 -10.33 -2.17 9.20
C ARG A 128 -11.29 -1.12 9.75
N GLU A 129 -10.82 -0.22 10.59
CA GLU A 129 -11.65 0.82 11.23
C GLU A 129 -12.30 1.74 10.20
N VAL A 130 -11.55 2.24 9.22
CA VAL A 130 -12.11 3.17 8.23
C VAL A 130 -13.18 2.52 7.34
N THR A 131 -13.11 1.21 7.09
CA THR A 131 -14.15 0.51 6.32
C THR A 131 -15.49 0.40 7.04
N GLU A 132 -15.50 0.62 8.36
CA GLU A 132 -16.73 0.74 9.16
C GLU A 132 -17.24 2.19 9.19
N MET A 133 -16.35 3.18 9.02
CA MET A 133 -16.68 4.60 9.04
C MET A 133 -17.13 5.13 7.66
N ILE A 134 -16.55 4.65 6.57
CA ILE A 134 -16.86 5.05 5.19
C ILE A 134 -17.74 3.97 4.55
N THR A 135 -19.03 4.25 4.42
CA THR A 135 -20.04 3.27 3.95
C THR A 135 -20.64 3.59 2.59
N ASP A 136 -20.38 4.78 2.04
CA ASP A 136 -20.96 5.28 0.79
C ASP A 136 -20.10 4.99 -0.46
N ARG A 137 -18.82 4.62 -0.28
CA ARG A 137 -17.86 4.33 -1.36
C ARG A 137 -16.82 3.30 -0.92
N PRO A 138 -16.15 2.60 -1.85
CA PRO A 138 -15.13 1.63 -1.46
C PRO A 138 -13.88 2.31 -0.90
N VAL A 139 -13.26 1.64 0.06
CA VAL A 139 -11.89 1.91 0.52
C VAL A 139 -10.94 0.99 -0.25
N LEU A 140 -9.95 1.56 -0.92
CA LEU A 140 -8.94 0.83 -1.67
C LEU A 140 -7.61 0.90 -0.95
N ALA A 141 -6.99 -0.26 -0.72
CA ALA A 141 -5.67 -0.31 -0.12
C ALA A 141 -4.58 -0.40 -1.18
N GLY A 142 -3.48 0.32 -0.97
CA GLY A 142 -2.26 0.20 -1.77
C GLY A 142 -1.24 -0.67 -1.06
N ILE A 143 -0.39 -1.34 -1.84
CA ILE A 143 0.87 -1.93 -1.37
C ILE A 143 1.98 -1.50 -2.30
N ILE A 144 3.21 -1.43 -1.79
CA ILE A 144 4.38 -1.13 -2.61
C ILE A 144 4.62 -2.24 -3.64
N GLY A 145 5.08 -1.86 -4.83
CA GLY A 145 5.53 -2.81 -5.85
C GLY A 145 6.82 -3.53 -5.41
N PRO A 146 7.02 -4.81 -5.78
CA PRO A 146 8.15 -5.59 -5.28
C PRO A 146 9.51 -5.02 -5.66
N PHE A 147 9.66 -4.42 -6.86
CA PHE A 147 10.91 -3.79 -7.27
C PHE A 147 11.19 -2.51 -6.47
N SER A 148 10.17 -1.69 -6.21
CA SER A 148 10.30 -0.47 -5.40
C SER A 148 10.60 -0.79 -3.93
N LEU A 149 10.16 -1.95 -3.44
CA LEU A 149 10.52 -2.46 -2.12
C LEU A 149 11.95 -2.99 -2.10
N ALA A 150 12.36 -3.76 -3.12
CA ALA A 150 13.73 -4.22 -3.26
C ALA A 150 14.71 -3.03 -3.28
N GLY A 151 14.38 -1.96 -3.99
CA GLY A 151 15.19 -0.73 -3.99
C GLY A 151 15.28 -0.08 -2.62
N ARG A 152 14.26 -0.20 -1.76
CA ARG A 152 14.34 0.31 -0.38
C ARG A 152 15.16 -0.58 0.54
N ILE A 153 15.27 -1.86 0.23
CA ILE A 153 16.08 -2.82 0.99
C ILE A 153 17.56 -2.74 0.57
N LEU A 154 17.83 -2.54 -0.73
CA LEU A 154 19.18 -2.55 -1.31
C LEU A 154 19.79 -1.15 -1.54
N ASP A 155 19.03 -0.08 -1.30
CA ASP A 155 19.28 1.31 -1.72
C ASP A 155 18.71 1.67 -3.10
N MET A 156 17.93 2.75 -3.12
CA MET A 156 17.20 3.24 -4.28
C MET A 156 18.11 3.82 -5.36
N THR A 157 19.32 4.26 -4.97
CA THR A 157 20.33 4.82 -5.88
C THR A 157 21.18 3.72 -6.53
N GLU A 158 21.43 2.64 -5.81
CA GLU A 158 22.32 1.56 -6.25
C GLU A 158 21.60 0.41 -6.95
N ILE A 159 20.31 0.16 -6.69
CA ILE A 159 19.59 -1.00 -7.24
C ILE A 159 19.70 -1.12 -8.77
N MET A 160 19.76 0.00 -9.50
CA MET A 160 19.89 -0.03 -10.96
C MET A 160 21.26 -0.54 -11.42
N ILE A 161 22.32 -0.26 -10.66
CA ILE A 161 23.67 -0.77 -10.90
C ILE A 161 23.73 -2.25 -10.49
N LEU A 162 23.17 -2.59 -9.32
CA LEU A 162 23.11 -3.97 -8.83
C LEU A 162 22.36 -4.90 -9.78
N CYS A 163 21.38 -4.41 -10.56
CA CYS A 163 20.74 -5.21 -11.61
C CYS A 163 21.72 -5.74 -12.67
N TYR A 164 22.84 -5.06 -12.88
CA TYR A 164 23.89 -5.46 -13.83
C TYR A 164 25.05 -6.18 -13.15
N GLU A 165 25.46 -5.71 -11.96
CA GLU A 165 26.65 -6.22 -11.27
C GLU A 165 26.35 -7.45 -10.42
N GLU A 166 25.19 -7.49 -9.73
CA GLU A 166 24.80 -8.54 -8.79
C GLU A 166 23.32 -8.96 -8.98
N PRO A 167 22.96 -9.49 -10.17
CA PRO A 167 21.56 -9.80 -10.49
C PRO A 167 20.94 -10.85 -9.58
N GLU A 168 21.72 -11.84 -9.11
CA GLU A 168 21.24 -12.93 -8.25
C GLU A 168 20.78 -12.42 -6.87
N MET A 169 21.52 -11.45 -6.29
CA MET A 169 21.13 -10.77 -5.06
C MET A 169 19.83 -9.96 -5.27
N VAL A 170 19.74 -9.19 -6.36
CA VAL A 170 18.54 -8.41 -6.68
C VAL A 170 17.32 -9.31 -6.88
N GLU A 171 17.48 -10.41 -7.61
CA GLU A 171 16.43 -11.41 -7.82
C GLU A 171 15.97 -12.04 -6.50
N THR A 172 16.91 -12.34 -5.60
CA THR A 172 16.60 -12.87 -4.27
C THR A 172 15.76 -11.89 -3.46
N VAL A 173 16.21 -10.64 -3.31
CA VAL A 173 15.47 -9.60 -2.57
C VAL A 173 14.11 -9.31 -3.23
N LEU A 174 14.05 -9.26 -4.56
CA LEU A 174 12.81 -9.08 -5.31
C LEU A 174 11.82 -10.23 -5.05
N GLY A 175 12.33 -11.47 -4.95
CA GLY A 175 11.57 -12.65 -4.55
C GLY A 175 10.97 -12.49 -3.15
N LYS A 176 11.76 -12.01 -2.17
CA LYS A 176 11.27 -11.74 -0.80
C LYS A 176 10.19 -10.65 -0.79
N GLY A 177 10.40 -9.55 -1.50
CA GLY A 177 9.41 -8.47 -1.62
C GLY A 177 8.11 -8.92 -2.31
N SER A 178 8.23 -9.77 -3.34
CA SER A 178 7.09 -10.39 -4.01
C SER A 178 6.32 -11.30 -3.06
N ALA A 179 7.00 -12.11 -2.25
CA ALA A 179 6.37 -12.96 -1.24
C ALA A 179 5.64 -12.11 -0.19
N ALA A 180 6.25 -11.05 0.36
CA ALA A 180 5.58 -10.14 1.30
C ALA A 180 4.28 -9.56 0.71
N SER A 181 4.32 -9.16 -0.56
CA SER A 181 3.13 -8.66 -1.28
C SER A 181 2.01 -9.70 -1.40
N GLN A 182 2.35 -10.99 -1.45
CA GLN A 182 1.39 -12.10 -1.50
C GLN A 182 0.80 -12.41 -0.12
N ILE A 183 1.55 -12.26 0.97
CA ILE A 183 1.03 -12.48 2.32
C ILE A 183 -0.02 -11.39 2.66
N SER A 184 0.21 -10.14 2.27
CA SER A 184 -0.81 -9.07 2.35
C SER A 184 -2.08 -9.37 1.54
N ARG A 185 -2.00 -10.18 0.48
CA ARG A 185 -3.17 -10.71 -0.25
C ARG A 185 -3.84 -11.89 0.48
N GLY A 186 -3.06 -12.66 1.24
CA GLY A 186 -3.49 -13.83 2.02
C GLY A 186 -4.24 -13.49 3.31
N CYS A 187 -3.94 -12.35 3.93
CA CYS A 187 -4.51 -11.93 5.23
C CYS A 187 -5.99 -11.46 5.20
N GLY A 188 -6.79 -11.99 4.27
CA GLY A 188 -8.25 -11.90 4.33
C GLY A 188 -8.95 -11.64 3.01
N ARG A 189 -8.88 -12.55 2.03
CA ARG A 189 -9.77 -12.48 0.84
C ARG A 189 -9.65 -11.14 0.07
N TRP A 190 -8.43 -10.62 -0.01
CA TRP A 190 -8.06 -9.35 -0.59
C TRP A 190 -7.30 -9.63 -1.90
N ARG A 191 -7.98 -9.60 -3.04
CA ARG A 191 -7.41 -10.06 -4.33
C ARG A 191 -7.25 -8.88 -5.28
N SER A 192 -6.02 -8.55 -5.65
CA SER A 192 -5.76 -7.62 -6.74
C SER A 192 -6.05 -8.29 -8.09
N ARG A 193 -6.76 -7.61 -8.98
CA ARG A 193 -6.62 -7.88 -10.42
C ARG A 193 -5.57 -6.92 -10.95
N SER A 194 -4.34 -7.40 -11.14
CA SER A 194 -3.43 -6.79 -12.09
C SER A 194 -4.02 -7.01 -13.48
N ALA A 195 -4.87 -6.09 -13.93
CA ALA A 195 -5.17 -5.98 -15.35
C ALA A 195 -3.92 -5.39 -16.02
N PRO A 196 -3.36 -6.00 -17.07
CA PRO A 196 -2.33 -5.35 -17.86
C PRO A 196 -3.01 -4.20 -18.63
N ALA A 197 -3.11 -3.02 -18.02
CA ALA A 197 -3.35 -1.81 -18.77
C ALA A 197 -2.04 -1.51 -19.52
N ARG A 198 -2.00 -1.82 -20.82
CA ARG A 198 -1.03 -1.22 -21.74
C ARG A 198 -1.60 0.11 -22.22
N PRO A 199 -1.25 1.27 -21.65
CA PRO A 199 -1.31 2.50 -22.42
C PRO A 199 -0.05 2.55 -23.30
N HIS A 200 -0.25 2.68 -24.61
CA HIS A 200 0.77 3.15 -25.52
C HIS A 200 1.12 4.59 -25.14
N LEU A 201 2.15 4.76 -24.29
CA LEU A 201 2.84 6.02 -24.08
C LEU A 201 4.33 5.75 -24.34
N SER A 202 4.88 6.53 -25.25
CA SER A 202 6.24 6.46 -25.77
C SER A 202 7.31 6.46 -24.68
N GLU A 203 8.08 5.37 -24.65
CA GLU A 203 9.52 5.25 -24.35
C GLU A 203 10.13 6.21 -23.32
N GLY A 204 10.15 5.74 -22.07
CA GLY A 204 11.29 5.87 -21.16
C GLY A 204 11.57 4.48 -20.60
N THR A 205 12.73 3.90 -20.92
CA THR A 205 13.14 2.52 -20.62
C THR A 205 13.29 2.30 -19.11
N LEU A 206 12.20 1.90 -18.46
CA LEU A 206 12.22 1.29 -17.13
C LEU A 206 11.81 -0.19 -17.27
N PRO A 207 12.50 -1.13 -16.58
CA PRO A 207 12.16 -2.55 -16.68
C PRO A 207 10.70 -2.83 -16.28
N PRO A 208 10.05 -3.83 -16.88
CA PRO A 208 8.67 -4.19 -16.58
C PRO A 208 8.55 -4.60 -15.10
N GLY A 209 8.03 -3.68 -14.28
CA GLY A 209 7.97 -3.83 -12.82
C GLY A 209 8.13 -2.51 -12.04
N CYS A 210 8.64 -1.46 -12.69
CA CYS A 210 8.94 -0.18 -12.02
C CYS A 210 7.72 0.61 -11.49
N MET A 211 6.48 0.26 -11.85
CA MET A 211 5.30 0.68 -11.08
C MET A 211 4.14 -0.31 -11.28
N PRO A 212 3.69 -0.96 -10.19
CA PRO A 212 2.25 -1.02 -9.96
C PRO A 212 1.92 -0.83 -8.48
N TRP A 213 1.25 0.28 -8.16
CA TRP A 213 0.37 0.32 -6.99
C TRP A 213 -0.63 -0.82 -7.15
N THR A 214 -0.51 -1.84 -6.30
CA THR A 214 -1.48 -2.93 -6.33
C THR A 214 -2.67 -2.52 -5.47
N LEU A 215 -3.76 -2.15 -6.15
CA LEU A 215 -5.02 -1.86 -5.48
C LEU A 215 -5.67 -3.15 -5.00
N ILE A 216 -5.90 -3.20 -3.70
CA ILE A 216 -6.49 -4.32 -2.99
C ILE A 216 -7.87 -3.90 -2.50
N SER A 217 -8.90 -4.67 -2.86
CA SER A 217 -10.27 -4.51 -2.38
C SER A 217 -10.84 -5.85 -1.92
N ARG A 218 -11.76 -5.82 -0.96
CA ARG A 218 -12.35 -7.04 -0.38
C ARG A 218 -13.25 -7.65 -1.42
N ARG A 219 -12.92 -8.84 -1.93
CA ARG A 219 -13.85 -9.59 -2.81
C ARG A 219 -14.64 -10.59 -1.98
N ASN A 220 -15.94 -10.65 -2.20
CA ASN A 220 -16.75 -11.78 -1.77
C ASN A 220 -17.09 -12.68 -2.97
N HIS A 221 -16.66 -13.94 -2.96
CA HIS A 221 -17.36 -15.00 -3.69
C HIS A 221 -18.48 -15.53 -2.80
N ALA A 222 -19.71 -15.52 -3.33
CA ALA A 222 -20.70 -16.54 -3.02
C ALA A 222 -20.38 -17.73 -3.91
N CYS A 223 -19.86 -18.78 -3.27
CA CYS A 223 -19.74 -20.20 -3.63
C CYS A 223 -18.66 -20.78 -2.72
#